data_AF-A0A366HAR8-F1
#
_entry.id   AF-A0A366HAR8-F1
#
_cell.length_a   1.000
_cell.length_b   1.000
_cell.length_c   1.000
_cell.angle_alpha   90.00
_cell.angle_beta   90.00
_cell.angle_gamma   90.00
#
_symmetry.space_group_name_H-M   'P 1'
#
loop_
_entity.id
_entity.type
_entity.pdbx_description
1 polymer ?
#
loop_
_entity_poly.entity_id
_entity_poly.type
_entity_poly.pdbx_seq_one_letter_code
_entity_poly.pdbx_strand_id
1 'polypeptide(L)'
;MAEITLVRQHDIHLTEAEKEIARRAMFGYVDGLGERGQKQWRRLWNRMFKLEPGEMMHIQTNLPRSGPYHRRHMKIEQTVFEAQERFQIFDQFLYWVKVGAGWVTWAAGPSGGVVPIPRSISYATADQDEFQQFHEQVMGFLRGPHAARYLWPHLKNGAADEMMDSILMGFQE
;
A
#
# COMPACT_ATOMS: atom_id res chain seq x y z
N MET A 1 1.96 1.85 -10.20
CA MET A 1 0.72 1.57 -10.98
C MET A 1 0.20 0.26 -10.46
N ALA A 2 -1.01 0.26 -9.89
CA ALA A 2 -1.62 -0.98 -9.45
C ALA A 2 -1.92 -1.85 -10.68
N GLU A 3 -1.34 -3.05 -10.68
CA GLU A 3 -1.53 -4.03 -11.74
C GLU A 3 -2.35 -5.19 -11.19
N ILE A 4 -3.46 -5.48 -11.86
CA ILE A 4 -4.31 -6.62 -11.55
C ILE A 4 -4.18 -7.59 -12.71
N THR A 5 -3.71 -8.80 -12.42
CA THR A 5 -3.74 -9.92 -13.37
C THR A 5 -5.01 -10.72 -13.13
N LEU A 6 -5.89 -10.72 -14.12
CA LEU A 6 -7.13 -11.49 -14.10
C LEU A 6 -6.96 -12.74 -14.95
N VAL A 7 -7.44 -13.88 -14.45
CA VAL A 7 -7.50 -15.15 -15.17
C VAL A 7 -8.95 -15.59 -15.26
N ARG A 8 -9.39 -15.99 -16.45
CA ARG A 8 -10.75 -16.54 -16.62
C ARG A 8 -10.84 -17.91 -15.93
N GLN A 9 -11.78 -18.01 -14.99
CA GLN A 9 -12.19 -19.26 -14.36
C GLN A 9 -13.23 -20.01 -15.23
N HIS A 10 -13.44 -21.29 -14.93
CA HIS A 10 -14.45 -22.11 -15.60
C HIS A 10 -15.84 -21.49 -15.54
N ASP A 11 -16.66 -21.80 -16.54
CA ASP A 11 -17.99 -21.24 -16.65
C ASP A 11 -18.88 -21.65 -15.47
N ILE A 12 -19.64 -20.67 -15.01
CA ILE A 12 -20.72 -20.87 -14.04
C ILE A 12 -22.06 -20.90 -14.78
N HIS A 13 -22.92 -21.85 -14.43
CA HIS A 13 -24.27 -21.89 -14.96
C HIS A 13 -25.15 -20.90 -14.18
N LEU A 14 -25.54 -19.81 -14.84
CA LEU A 14 -26.50 -18.84 -14.31
C LEU A 14 -27.82 -18.97 -15.06
N THR A 15 -28.92 -18.90 -14.33
CA THR A 15 -30.26 -18.73 -14.91
C THR A 15 -30.39 -17.36 -15.58
N GLU A 16 -31.37 -17.21 -16.48
CA GLU A 16 -31.60 -15.91 -17.16
C GLU A 16 -31.96 -14.80 -16.17
N ALA A 17 -32.69 -15.13 -15.09
CA ALA A 17 -33.01 -14.17 -14.04
C ALA A 17 -31.73 -13.68 -13.30
N GLU A 18 -30.81 -14.58 -12.98
CA GLU A 18 -29.54 -14.23 -12.34
C GLU A 18 -28.63 -13.42 -13.26
N LYS A 19 -28.59 -13.74 -14.56
CA LYS A 19 -27.84 -12.96 -15.56
C LYS A 19 -28.34 -11.52 -15.63
N GLU A 20 -29.65 -11.32 -15.56
CA GLU A 20 -30.24 -9.98 -15.61
C GLU A 20 -29.94 -9.18 -14.33
N ILE A 21 -30.04 -9.81 -13.16
CA ILE A 21 -29.64 -9.19 -11.89
C ILE A 21 -28.15 -8.81 -11.92
N ALA A 22 -27.29 -9.70 -12.40
CA ALA A 22 -25.85 -9.44 -12.51
C ALA A 22 -25.54 -8.27 -13.44
N ARG A 23 -26.20 -8.18 -14.62
CA ARG A 23 -26.03 -7.04 -15.54
C ARG A 23 -26.46 -5.72 -14.89
N ARG A 24 -27.62 -5.71 -14.22
CA ARG A 24 -28.13 -4.52 -13.53
C ARG A 24 -27.19 -4.06 -12.42
N ALA A 25 -26.65 -4.97 -11.62
CA ALA A 25 -25.67 -4.63 -10.59
C ALA A 25 -24.37 -4.09 -11.20
N MET A 26 -23.79 -4.83 -12.15
CA MET A 26 -22.49 -4.54 -12.76
C MET A 26 -22.46 -3.20 -13.49
N PHE A 27 -23.55 -2.83 -14.17
CA PHE A 27 -23.62 -1.60 -14.96
C PHE A 27 -24.48 -0.50 -14.33
N GLY A 28 -25.19 -0.78 -13.22
CA GLY A 28 -26.03 0.18 -12.52
C GLY A 28 -25.32 0.88 -11.36
N TYR A 29 -24.41 0.19 -10.66
CA TYR A 29 -23.64 0.81 -9.57
C TYR A 29 -22.42 1.59 -10.08
N VAL A 30 -21.81 1.14 -11.17
CA VAL A 30 -20.58 1.73 -11.75
C VAL A 30 -20.69 1.79 -13.27
N ASP A 31 -20.48 2.97 -13.84
CA ASP A 31 -20.39 3.18 -15.29
C ASP A 31 -19.28 4.19 -15.62
N GLY A 32 -18.90 4.24 -16.90
CA GLY A 32 -17.94 5.21 -17.38
C GLY A 32 -18.52 6.63 -17.44
N LEU A 33 -17.68 7.63 -17.21
CA LEU A 33 -18.09 9.04 -17.27
C LEU A 33 -18.31 9.48 -18.72
N GLY A 34 -19.53 9.96 -19.01
CA GLY A 34 -19.94 10.41 -20.34
C GLY A 34 -19.98 9.31 -21.40
N GLU A 35 -20.40 9.64 -22.61
CA GLU A 35 -20.66 8.66 -23.68
C GLU A 35 -19.40 7.85 -24.05
N ARG A 36 -18.25 8.51 -24.12
CA ARG A 36 -16.96 7.85 -24.40
C ARG A 36 -16.58 6.87 -23.29
N GLY A 37 -16.72 7.29 -22.03
CA GLY A 37 -16.42 6.46 -20.86
C GLY A 37 -17.32 5.23 -20.81
N GLN A 38 -18.64 5.41 -20.99
CA GLN A 38 -19.60 4.31 -21.04
C GLN A 38 -19.23 3.28 -22.11
N LYS A 39 -18.89 3.73 -23.33
CA LYS A 39 -18.44 2.85 -24.42
C LYS A 39 -17.16 2.09 -24.06
N GLN A 40 -16.19 2.76 -23.42
CA GLN A 40 -14.96 2.12 -22.97
C GLN A 40 -15.23 1.08 -21.86
N TRP A 41 -16.10 1.39 -20.91
CA TRP A 41 -16.51 0.48 -19.83
C TRP A 41 -17.19 -0.78 -20.36
N ARG A 42 -18.15 -0.64 -21.28
CA ARG A 42 -18.80 -1.78 -21.94
C ARG A 42 -17.79 -2.62 -22.72
N ARG A 43 -16.83 -1.99 -23.42
CA ARG A 43 -15.77 -2.70 -24.15
C ARG A 43 -14.85 -3.51 -23.22
N LEU A 44 -14.49 -2.96 -22.06
CA LEU A 44 -13.66 -3.65 -21.06
C LEU A 44 -14.35 -4.94 -20.59
N TRP A 45 -15.60 -4.85 -20.13
CA TRP A 45 -16.36 -6.01 -19.69
C TRP A 45 -16.58 -7.03 -20.80
N ASN A 46 -16.91 -6.57 -22.01
CA ASN A 46 -17.03 -7.46 -23.16
C ASN A 46 -15.74 -8.21 -23.49
N ARG A 47 -14.57 -7.61 -23.26
CA ARG A 47 -13.28 -8.30 -23.41
C ARG A 47 -13.09 -9.34 -22.30
N MET A 48 -13.34 -8.95 -21.05
CA MET A 48 -13.20 -9.83 -19.89
C MET A 48 -14.07 -11.09 -19.98
N PHE A 49 -15.32 -10.96 -20.42
CA PHE A 49 -16.24 -12.10 -20.57
C PHE A 49 -15.97 -12.96 -21.81
N LYS A 50 -15.20 -12.46 -22.77
CA LYS A 50 -14.80 -13.21 -23.97
C LYS A 50 -13.50 -13.97 -23.80
N LEU A 51 -12.82 -13.81 -22.66
CA LEU A 51 -11.64 -14.61 -22.35
C LEU A 51 -12.03 -16.08 -22.25
N GLU A 52 -11.20 -16.95 -22.82
CA GLU A 52 -11.31 -18.40 -22.65
C GLU A 52 -10.66 -18.84 -21.32
N PRO A 53 -11.08 -19.96 -20.71
CA PRO A 53 -10.45 -20.47 -19.48
C PRO A 53 -8.93 -20.61 -19.63
N GLY A 54 -8.19 -19.98 -18.71
CA GLY A 54 -6.73 -19.92 -18.76
C GLY A 54 -6.14 -18.72 -19.49
N GLU A 55 -6.94 -17.95 -20.25
CA GLU A 55 -6.50 -16.66 -20.78
C GLU A 55 -6.40 -15.61 -19.65
N MET A 56 -5.43 -14.71 -19.81
CA MET A 56 -5.10 -13.69 -18.83
C MET A 56 -5.29 -12.29 -19.41
N MET A 57 -5.73 -11.37 -18.57
CA MET A 57 -5.80 -9.94 -18.90
C MET A 57 -5.13 -9.13 -17.78
N HIS A 58 -4.24 -8.24 -18.18
CA HIS A 58 -3.59 -7.28 -17.29
C HIS A 58 -4.38 -5.96 -17.32
N ILE A 59 -4.81 -5.50 -16.15
CA ILE A 59 -5.42 -4.17 -15.98
C ILE A 59 -4.44 -3.32 -15.19
N GLN A 60 -4.07 -2.17 -15.77
CA GLN A 60 -3.31 -1.13 -15.08
C GLN A 60 -4.25 0.01 -14.72
N THR A 61 -4.33 0.33 -13.43
CA THR A 61 -5.10 1.48 -12.94
C THR A 61 -4.17 2.58 -12.44
N ASN A 62 -4.55 3.83 -12.71
CA ASN A 62 -3.90 4.99 -12.14
C ASN A 62 -4.82 5.65 -11.12
N LEU A 63 -4.49 5.46 -9.84
CA LEU A 63 -5.17 6.11 -8.73
C LEU A 63 -4.29 7.29 -8.27
N PRO A 64 -4.74 8.54 -8.44
CA PRO A 64 -3.98 9.68 -7.96
C PRO A 64 -3.80 9.59 -6.44
N ARG A 65 -2.60 9.90 -5.97
CA ARG A 65 -2.23 9.82 -4.55
C ARG A 65 -3.14 10.70 -3.69
N SER A 66 -3.57 10.18 -2.54
CA SER A 66 -4.31 10.92 -1.53
C SER A 66 -3.35 11.80 -0.72
N GLY A 67 -3.36 13.11 -1.02
CA GLY A 67 -2.57 14.10 -0.28
C GLY A 67 -2.81 14.09 1.24
N PRO A 68 -4.06 13.99 1.74
CA PRO A 68 -4.33 13.84 3.16
C PRO A 68 -3.68 12.60 3.79
N TYR A 69 -3.75 11.45 3.11
CA TYR A 69 -3.17 10.20 3.60
C TYR A 69 -1.64 10.29 3.74
N HIS A 70 -0.98 10.88 2.74
CA HIS A 70 0.47 11.15 2.82
C HIS A 70 0.85 12.06 3.98
N ARG A 71 0.10 13.16 4.17
CA ARG A 71 0.34 14.09 5.28
C ARG A 71 0.16 13.42 6.64
N ARG A 72 -0.85 12.55 6.79
CA ARG A 72 -1.08 11.77 8.01
C ARG A 72 0.11 10.85 8.30
N HIS A 73 0.57 10.08 7.31
CA HIS A 73 1.73 9.20 7.49
C HIS A 73 3.00 9.98 7.89
N MET A 74 3.31 11.08 7.19
CA MET A 74 4.45 11.93 7.55
C MET A 74 4.33 12.51 8.96
N LYS A 75 3.10 12.83 9.41
CA LYS A 75 2.87 13.33 10.75
C LYS A 75 3.10 12.26 11.82
N ILE A 76 2.71 11.01 11.56
CA ILE A 76 3.03 9.87 12.43
C ILE A 76 4.54 9.75 12.60
N GLU A 77 5.29 9.70 11.49
CA GLU A 77 6.75 9.58 11.53
C GLU A 77 7.41 10.75 12.29
N GLN A 78 6.94 11.98 12.08
CA GLN A 78 7.41 13.15 12.83
C GLN A 78 7.12 13.03 14.33
N THR A 79 5.91 12.63 14.71
CA THR A 79 5.55 12.49 16.13
C THR A 79 6.36 11.39 16.81
N VAL A 80 6.60 10.26 16.14
CA VAL A 80 7.51 9.23 16.67
C VAL A 80 8.94 9.77 16.79
N PHE A 81 9.43 10.48 15.79
CA PHE A 81 10.76 11.09 15.81
C PHE A 81 10.93 12.12 16.95
N GLU A 82 9.93 12.95 17.19
CA GLU A 82 9.96 13.95 18.26
C GLU A 82 9.94 13.31 19.65
N ALA A 83 9.37 12.10 19.78
CA ALA A 83 9.23 11.40 21.05
C ALA A 83 10.39 10.44 21.39
N GLN A 84 11.22 10.06 20.42
CA GLN A 84 12.29 9.05 20.59
C GLN A 84 13.65 9.65 20.97
N GLU A 85 14.59 8.79 21.40
CA GLU A 85 15.87 9.22 22.01
C GLU A 85 17.12 8.96 21.16
N ARG A 86 17.00 8.21 20.06
CA ARG A 86 18.12 7.69 19.26
C ARG A 86 18.59 8.63 18.17
N PHE A 87 17.65 9.22 17.44
CA PHE A 87 17.92 10.01 16.26
C PHE A 87 17.81 11.49 16.57
N GLN A 88 18.79 12.27 16.10
CA GLN A 88 18.79 13.74 16.19
C GLN A 88 18.42 14.39 14.85
N ILE A 89 18.52 13.64 13.75
CA ILE A 89 18.26 14.10 12.39
C ILE A 89 17.11 13.27 11.83
N PHE A 90 16.05 13.95 11.40
CA PHE A 90 14.82 13.30 10.92
C PHE A 90 15.07 12.37 9.73
N ASP A 91 15.91 12.78 8.77
CA ASP A 91 16.22 11.95 7.61
C ASP A 91 16.90 10.62 7.99
N GLN A 92 17.75 10.61 9.01
CA GLN A 92 18.39 9.38 9.49
C GLN A 92 17.36 8.43 10.12
N PHE A 93 16.41 8.99 10.88
CA PHE A 93 15.29 8.23 11.40
C PHE A 93 14.46 7.64 10.26
N LEU A 94 14.11 8.43 9.24
CA LEU A 94 13.36 7.94 8.08
C LEU A 94 14.09 6.83 7.32
N TYR A 95 15.41 6.95 7.13
CA TYR A 95 16.19 5.87 6.51
C TYR A 95 16.15 4.60 7.35
N TRP A 96 16.30 4.71 8.67
CA TRP A 96 16.22 3.57 9.57
C TRP A 96 14.82 2.93 9.55
N VAL A 97 13.75 3.72 9.56
CA VAL A 97 12.37 3.23 9.45
C VAL A 97 12.17 2.49 8.13
N LYS A 98 12.60 3.06 7.00
CA LYS A 98 12.51 2.40 5.69
C LYS A 98 13.27 1.07 5.64
N VAL A 99 14.48 1.04 6.21
CA VAL A 99 15.27 -0.20 6.29
C VAL A 99 14.57 -1.23 7.17
N GLY A 100 14.08 -0.83 8.35
CA GLY A 100 13.37 -1.69 9.28
C GLY A 100 12.05 -2.24 8.73
N ALA A 101 11.33 -1.42 7.95
CA ALA A 101 10.12 -1.80 7.23
C ALA A 101 10.39 -2.69 6.01
N GLY A 102 11.64 -2.85 5.59
CA GLY A 102 12.00 -3.58 4.37
C GLY A 102 11.69 -2.80 3.08
N TRP A 103 11.43 -1.49 3.16
CA TRP A 103 11.19 -0.61 2.02
C TRP A 103 12.50 -0.22 1.31
N VAL A 104 13.20 -1.23 0.81
CA VAL A 104 14.57 -1.12 0.30
C VAL A 104 14.74 -1.89 -1.01
N THR A 105 15.72 -1.46 -1.78
CA THR A 105 16.32 -2.29 -2.84
C THR A 105 17.57 -2.94 -2.25
N TRP A 106 17.61 -4.27 -2.29
CA TRP A 106 18.80 -5.02 -1.89
C TRP A 106 19.82 -5.02 -3.03
N ALA A 107 21.04 -4.58 -2.74
CA ALA A 107 22.13 -4.52 -3.72
C ALA A 107 23.41 -5.14 -3.15
N ALA A 108 24.30 -5.57 -4.05
CA ALA A 108 25.65 -5.96 -3.67
C ALA A 108 26.46 -4.70 -3.30
N GLY A 109 26.94 -4.66 -2.06
CA GLY A 109 27.80 -3.60 -1.57
C GLY A 109 29.22 -3.69 -2.16
N PRO A 110 30.02 -2.62 -2.01
CA PRO A 110 31.37 -2.55 -2.59
C PRO A 110 32.31 -3.69 -2.14
N SER A 111 32.08 -4.25 -0.95
CA SER A 111 32.86 -5.34 -0.36
C SER A 111 32.17 -6.72 -0.46
N GLY A 112 31.16 -6.86 -1.32
CA GLY A 112 30.46 -8.12 -1.58
C GLY A 112 29.34 -8.50 -0.60
N GLY A 113 29.13 -7.74 0.49
CA GLY A 113 27.99 -7.92 1.38
C GLY A 113 26.70 -7.34 0.81
N VAL A 114 25.54 -7.89 1.18
CA VAL A 114 24.23 -7.34 0.76
C VAL A 114 23.91 -6.09 1.59
N VAL A 115 23.64 -4.97 0.91
CA VAL A 115 23.29 -3.69 1.56
C VAL A 115 21.88 -3.24 1.19
N PRO A 116 21.10 -2.72 2.17
CA PRO A 116 19.80 -2.13 1.90
C PRO A 116 19.94 -0.70 1.38
N ILE A 117 19.33 -0.39 0.24
CA ILE A 117 19.23 0.98 -0.29
C ILE A 117 17.77 1.44 -0.15
N PRO A 118 17.46 2.41 0.75
CA PRO A 118 16.09 2.89 0.93
C PRO A 118 15.47 3.39 -0.38
N ARG A 119 14.25 2.92 -0.68
CA ARG A 119 13.52 3.38 -1.86
C ARG A 119 12.99 4.82 -1.66
N SER A 120 12.90 5.55 -2.77
CA SER A 120 12.21 6.84 -2.80
C SER A 120 10.73 6.66 -2.45
N ILE A 121 10.17 7.64 -1.75
CA ILE A 121 8.73 7.76 -1.48
C ILE A 121 8.15 9.04 -2.12
N SER A 122 8.94 9.69 -2.99
CA SER A 122 8.59 10.97 -3.59
C SER A 122 7.29 10.89 -4.40
N TYR A 123 6.61 12.04 -4.48
CA TYR A 123 5.32 12.18 -5.18
C TYR A 123 5.37 11.77 -6.66
N ALA A 124 6.56 11.84 -7.28
CA ALA A 124 6.73 11.55 -8.70
C ALA A 124 6.86 10.04 -9.00
N THR A 125 7.17 9.20 -8.01
CA THR A 125 7.60 7.81 -8.26
C THR A 125 6.67 6.74 -7.72
N ALA A 126 5.83 7.03 -6.72
CA ALA A 126 4.94 6.05 -6.09
C ALA A 126 3.46 6.44 -6.22
N ASP A 127 2.64 5.49 -6.67
CA ASP A 127 1.18 5.65 -6.72
C ASP A 127 0.53 5.41 -5.35
N GLN A 128 -0.80 5.55 -5.28
CA GLN A 128 -1.53 5.42 -4.01
C GLN A 128 -1.33 4.04 -3.36
N ASP A 129 -1.36 2.98 -4.15
CA ASP A 129 -1.29 1.60 -3.66
C ASP A 129 0.13 1.26 -3.18
N GLU A 130 1.16 1.68 -3.92
CA GLU A 130 2.56 1.55 -3.50
C GLU A 130 2.81 2.30 -2.18
N PHE A 131 2.21 3.48 -2.02
CA PHE A 131 2.32 4.22 -0.77
C PHE A 131 1.55 3.60 0.38
N GLN A 132 0.38 3.00 0.12
CA GLN A 132 -0.36 2.25 1.14
C GLN A 132 0.44 1.04 1.61
N GLN A 133 1.05 0.28 0.69
CA GLN A 133 1.93 -0.83 1.02
C GLN A 133 3.11 -0.37 1.89
N PHE A 134 3.76 0.74 1.51
CA PHE A 134 4.82 1.34 2.32
C PHE A 134 4.33 1.68 3.73
N HIS A 135 3.18 2.34 3.84
CA HIS A 135 2.59 2.71 5.12
C HIS A 135 2.35 1.48 6.01
N GLU A 136 1.73 0.42 5.48
CA GLU A 136 1.45 -0.81 6.21
C GLU A 136 2.73 -1.49 6.70
N GLN A 137 3.78 -1.53 5.88
CA GLN A 137 5.09 -2.07 6.27
C GLN A 137 5.73 -1.26 7.40
N VAL A 138 5.65 0.08 7.33
CA VAL A 138 6.17 0.95 8.38
C VAL A 138 5.39 0.76 9.68
N MET A 139 4.05 0.72 9.63
CA MET A 139 3.24 0.47 10.83
C MET A 139 3.55 -0.91 11.44
N GLY A 140 3.70 -1.95 10.61
CA GLY A 140 4.10 -3.28 11.06
C GLY A 140 5.48 -3.31 11.71
N PHE A 141 6.45 -2.55 11.17
CA PHE A 141 7.77 -2.43 11.78
C PHE A 141 7.75 -1.68 13.11
N LEU A 142 7.03 -0.55 13.18
CA LEU A 142 6.94 0.26 14.39
C LEU A 142 6.28 -0.49 15.55
N ARG A 143 5.23 -1.29 15.27
CA ARG A 143 4.61 -2.21 16.25
C ARG A 143 5.39 -3.50 16.47
N GLY A 144 6.41 -3.74 15.67
CA GLY A 144 7.23 -4.94 15.76
C GLY A 144 8.05 -4.98 17.05
N PRO A 145 8.62 -6.15 17.39
CA PRO A 145 9.29 -6.38 18.67
C PRO A 145 10.61 -5.59 18.85
N HIS A 146 11.06 -4.87 17.82
CA HIS A 146 12.36 -4.19 17.80
C HIS A 146 12.26 -2.68 17.92
N ALA A 147 11.36 -2.03 17.16
CA ALA A 147 11.43 -0.59 16.93
C ALA A 147 11.28 0.21 18.23
N ALA A 148 10.23 -0.05 19.01
CA ALA A 148 9.98 0.65 20.26
C ALA A 148 11.14 0.53 21.26
N ARG A 149 11.65 -0.68 21.49
CA ARG A 149 12.78 -0.95 22.40
C ARG A 149 14.08 -0.31 21.93
N TYR A 150 14.28 -0.22 20.62
CA TYR A 150 15.41 0.50 20.06
C TYR A 150 15.29 2.00 20.33
N LEU A 151 14.12 2.59 20.09
CA LEU A 151 13.86 4.02 20.21
C LEU A 151 13.87 4.55 21.66
N TRP A 152 13.40 3.75 22.62
CA TRP A 152 13.34 4.09 24.04
C TRP A 152 14.06 3.04 24.92
N PRO A 153 15.40 2.96 24.86
CA PRO A 153 16.16 1.95 25.60
C PRO A 153 16.03 2.05 27.12
N HIS A 154 15.65 3.22 27.65
CA HIS A 154 15.44 3.42 29.09
C HIS A 154 14.13 2.78 29.60
N LEU A 155 13.12 2.63 28.74
CA LEU A 155 11.85 2.00 29.09
C LEU A 155 12.00 0.47 29.15
N LYS A 156 11.53 -0.12 30.25
CA LYS A 156 11.65 -1.57 30.53
C LYS A 156 10.26 -2.20 30.72
N ASN A 157 10.22 -3.53 30.80
CA ASN A 157 9.01 -4.30 31.11
C ASN A 157 7.81 -4.03 30.19
N GLY A 158 8.06 -3.79 28.90
CA GLY A 158 6.99 -3.52 27.92
C GLY A 158 6.58 -2.05 27.77
N ALA A 159 7.03 -1.16 28.65
CA ALA A 159 6.66 0.26 28.59
C ALA A 159 7.07 0.97 27.29
N ALA A 160 8.11 0.49 26.59
CA ALA A 160 8.47 1.00 25.27
C ALA A 160 7.39 0.69 24.22
N ASP A 161 6.85 -0.53 24.27
CA ASP A 161 5.82 -1.00 23.34
C ASP A 161 4.52 -0.20 23.60
N GLU A 162 4.16 0.04 24.87
CA GLU A 162 3.04 0.93 25.26
C GLU A 162 3.22 2.38 24.80
N MET A 163 4.45 2.91 24.86
CA MET A 163 4.77 4.25 24.36
C MET A 163 4.50 4.35 22.86
N MET A 164 4.96 3.36 22.08
CA MET A 164 4.69 3.31 20.64
C MET A 164 3.19 3.28 20.36
N ASP A 165 2.47 2.37 21.01
CA ASP A 165 1.03 2.20 20.80
C ASP A 165 0.26 3.49 21.16
N SER A 166 0.65 4.19 22.22
CA SER A 166 0.02 5.45 22.60
C SER A 166 0.11 6.53 21.51
N ILE A 167 1.26 6.59 20.82
CA ILE A 167 1.47 7.52 19.71
C ILE A 167 0.61 7.11 18.52
N LEU A 168 0.66 5.84 18.13
CA LEU A 168 -0.06 5.33 16.95
C LEU A 168 -1.58 5.41 17.11
N MET A 169 -2.10 5.09 18.31
CA MET A 169 -3.52 5.24 18.64
C MET A 169 -4.02 6.68 18.47
N GLY A 170 -3.17 7.68 18.73
CA GLY A 170 -3.48 9.10 18.49
C GLY A 170 -3.80 9.42 17.03
N PHE A 171 -3.38 8.56 16.10
CA PHE A 171 -3.68 8.67 14.68
C PHE A 171 -4.73 7.68 14.19
N GLN A 172 -5.35 6.89 15.06
CA GLN A 172 -6.20 5.74 14.70
C GLN A 172 -5.44 4.68 13.90
N GLU A 173 -4.17 4.47 14.23
CA GLU A 173 -3.37 3.38 13.71
C GLU A 173 -3.29 2.26 14.74
#